data_AF-A0AA38CC80-F1
#
_entry.id   AF-A0AA38CC80-F1
#
_cell.length_a   1.000
_cell.length_b   1.000
_cell.length_c   1.000
_cell.angle_alpha   90.00
_cell.angle_beta   90.00
_cell.angle_gamma   90.00
#
_symmetry.space_group_name_H-M   'P 1'
#
loop_
_entity.id
_entity.type
_entity.pdbx_description
1 polymer ?
#
loop_
_entity_poly.entity_id
_entity_poly.type
_entity_poly.pdbx_seq_one_letter_code
_entity_poly.pdbx_strand_id
1 'polypeptide(L)'
;MALADCAVGYGAYAQGGKGGRIYTVISSEDDAVNPKPGTLRYGVTLHGRVWIVFGRNMNIVLKMPLVIGSYKTIDGRGAQVDISSGACLLIHEVQNVIIHGLNIHLCKSTDPGYVVWSDSTIQHLGKADGDGISIKSSRHIWIDHNTLSTCDDGLIDVTLGSTYVTISNNWFKHHNLVMLLGHSDHFSQDKLMRVTIAYNQFGPGCDERMP
;
A
#
# COMPACT_ATOMS: atom_id res chain seq x y z
N MET A 1 9.74 -9.95 13.75
CA MET A 1 8.43 -9.27 13.83
C MET A 1 8.41 -8.07 14.81
N ALA A 2 9.52 -7.69 15.46
CA ALA A 2 9.57 -6.56 16.40
C ALA A 2 9.18 -5.20 15.79
N LEU A 3 9.32 -5.04 14.47
CA LEU A 3 8.90 -3.84 13.73
C LEU A 3 7.48 -3.39 14.09
N ALA A 4 6.52 -4.31 14.18
CA ALA A 4 5.10 -3.99 14.42
C ALA A 4 4.81 -3.45 15.84
N ASP A 5 5.81 -3.37 16.72
CA ASP A 5 5.72 -2.76 18.04
C ASP A 5 6.28 -1.33 18.07
N CYS A 6 6.76 -0.82 16.93
CA CYS A 6 7.47 0.45 16.84
C CYS A 6 6.67 1.59 16.21
N ALA A 7 5.46 1.31 15.70
CA ALA A 7 4.61 2.33 15.12
C ALA A 7 4.25 3.41 16.17
N VAL A 8 4.28 4.67 15.76
CA VAL A 8 3.89 5.82 16.59
C VAL A 8 2.73 6.57 15.94
N GLY A 9 2.19 7.58 16.63
CA GLY A 9 1.11 8.41 16.09
C GLY A 9 -0.24 7.67 16.02
N TYR A 10 -1.13 8.15 15.16
CA TYR A 10 -2.49 7.61 15.06
C TYR A 10 -2.54 6.17 14.53
N GLY A 11 -1.51 5.73 13.80
CA GLY A 11 -1.35 4.38 13.27
C GLY A 11 -0.60 3.43 14.20
N ALA A 12 -0.27 3.84 15.43
CA ALA A 12 0.53 3.04 16.38
C ALA A 12 -0.03 1.64 16.67
N TYR A 13 -1.33 1.42 16.46
CA TYR A 13 -1.98 0.12 16.67
C TYR A 13 -2.03 -0.77 15.41
N ALA A 14 -1.42 -0.35 14.29
CA ALA A 14 -1.30 -1.19 13.11
C ALA A 14 -0.40 -2.39 13.39
N GLN A 15 -1.00 -3.56 13.60
CA GLN A 15 -0.24 -4.79 13.90
C GLN A 15 0.18 -5.56 12.65
N GLY A 16 -0.40 -5.24 11.49
CA GLY A 16 -0.15 -5.97 10.25
C GLY A 16 -0.34 -7.48 10.40
N GLY A 17 0.64 -8.24 9.90
CA GLY A 17 0.70 -9.70 9.99
C GLY A 17 1.36 -10.24 11.26
N LYS A 18 1.61 -9.42 12.30
CA LYS A 18 2.30 -9.84 13.52
C LYS A 18 1.63 -11.07 14.17
N GLY A 19 2.43 -12.07 14.52
CA GLY A 19 1.97 -13.33 15.12
C GLY A 19 1.31 -14.29 14.14
N GLY A 20 1.28 -13.92 12.85
CA GLY A 20 0.78 -14.75 11.78
C GLY A 20 1.84 -15.63 11.13
N ARG A 21 1.46 -16.24 10.00
CA ARG A 21 2.39 -17.02 9.17
C ARG A 21 3.34 -16.09 8.42
N ILE A 22 4.56 -16.55 8.19
CA ILE A 22 5.48 -15.90 7.26
C ILE A 22 5.20 -16.46 5.86
N TYR A 23 5.10 -15.59 4.87
CA TYR A 23 4.96 -15.95 3.46
C TYR A 23 6.11 -15.31 2.68
N THR A 24 6.84 -16.12 1.92
CA THR A 24 7.98 -15.63 1.12
C THR A 24 7.58 -15.54 -0.34
N VAL A 25 7.66 -14.34 -0.90
CA VAL A 25 7.54 -14.11 -2.34
C VAL A 25 8.83 -14.61 -3.01
N ILE A 26 8.67 -15.48 -3.99
CA ILE A 26 9.77 -16.08 -4.77
C ILE A 26 9.61 -15.83 -6.28
N SER A 27 8.47 -15.28 -6.70
CA SER A 27 8.15 -14.96 -8.09
C SER A 27 7.65 -13.52 -8.21
N SER A 28 8.13 -12.82 -9.24
CA SER A 28 7.69 -11.47 -9.63
C SER A 28 6.49 -11.48 -10.58
N GLU A 29 6.01 -12.67 -10.98
CA GLU A 29 4.84 -12.80 -11.84
C GLU A 29 3.57 -12.29 -11.16
N ASP A 30 2.67 -11.74 -11.97
CA ASP A 30 1.35 -11.30 -11.51
C ASP A 30 0.23 -11.87 -12.40
N ASP A 31 -0.83 -12.32 -11.73
CA ASP A 31 -2.10 -12.69 -12.35
C ASP A 31 -3.21 -12.13 -11.46
N ALA A 32 -3.91 -11.12 -11.97
CA ALA A 32 -4.90 -10.36 -11.20
C ALA A 32 -6.08 -11.20 -10.69
N VAL A 33 -6.38 -12.33 -11.33
CA VAL A 33 -7.57 -13.15 -11.06
C VAL A 33 -7.20 -14.48 -10.44
N ASN A 34 -6.12 -15.12 -10.89
CA ASN A 34 -5.68 -16.43 -10.42
C ASN A 34 -4.20 -16.43 -9.99
N PRO A 35 -3.85 -15.72 -8.90
CA PRO A 35 -2.47 -15.61 -8.47
C PRO A 35 -1.93 -16.97 -7.99
N LYS A 36 -0.70 -17.29 -8.40
CA LYS A 36 -0.05 -18.55 -8.03
C LYS A 36 0.70 -18.45 -6.69
N PRO A 37 0.78 -19.52 -5.90
CA PRO A 37 1.68 -19.57 -4.75
C PRO A 37 3.11 -19.14 -5.14
N GLY A 38 3.73 -18.35 -4.26
CA GLY A 38 5.03 -17.74 -4.50
C GLY A 38 4.98 -16.32 -5.08
N THR A 39 3.83 -15.83 -5.56
CA THR A 39 3.68 -14.42 -5.99
C THR A 39 3.24 -13.51 -4.85
N LEU A 40 3.46 -12.20 -5.00
CA LEU A 40 3.01 -11.20 -4.04
C LEU A 40 1.48 -11.18 -3.92
N ARG A 41 0.77 -11.25 -5.06
CA ARG A 41 -0.71 -11.23 -5.06
C ARG A 41 -1.33 -12.39 -4.31
N TYR A 42 -0.77 -13.59 -4.44
CA TYR A 42 -1.24 -14.72 -3.63
C TYR A 42 -1.01 -14.47 -2.14
N GLY A 43 0.14 -13.90 -1.77
CA GLY A 43 0.46 -13.59 -0.37
C GLY A 43 -0.51 -12.63 0.31
N VAL A 44 -0.93 -11.57 -0.40
CA VAL A 44 -1.83 -10.55 0.18
C VAL A 44 -3.30 -11.01 0.27
N THR A 45 -3.69 -12.05 -0.47
CA THR A 45 -5.04 -12.63 -0.40
C THR A 45 -5.17 -13.79 0.59
N LEU A 46 -4.06 -14.29 1.13
CA LEU A 46 -4.08 -15.33 2.15
C LEU A 46 -4.91 -14.92 3.38
N HIS A 47 -5.76 -15.84 3.85
CA HIS A 47 -6.57 -15.61 5.04
C HIS A 47 -5.73 -15.49 6.32
N GLY A 48 -6.21 -14.64 7.24
CA GLY A 48 -5.60 -14.43 8.55
C GLY A 48 -4.38 -13.50 8.51
N ARG A 49 -3.59 -13.55 9.58
CA ARG A 49 -2.39 -12.73 9.76
C ARG A 49 -1.24 -13.28 8.90
N VAL A 50 -0.67 -12.46 8.04
CA VAL A 50 0.43 -12.87 7.15
C VAL A 50 1.51 -11.80 7.10
N TRP A 51 2.74 -12.21 7.43
CA TRP A 51 3.94 -11.40 7.28
C TRP A 51 4.65 -11.79 5.98
N ILE A 52 4.58 -10.93 4.98
CA ILE A 52 5.07 -11.16 3.63
C ILE A 52 6.48 -10.61 3.52
N VAL A 53 7.43 -11.47 3.13
CA VAL A 53 8.85 -11.13 2.89
C VAL A 53 9.25 -11.56 1.48
N PHE A 54 10.44 -11.15 1.03
CA PHE A 54 10.91 -11.41 -0.32
C PHE A 54 12.20 -12.24 -0.29
N GLY A 55 12.24 -13.32 -1.07
CA GLY A 55 13.39 -14.23 -1.09
C GLY A 55 14.59 -13.72 -1.89
N ARG A 56 14.42 -12.64 -2.68
CA ARG A 56 15.44 -12.00 -3.50
C ARG A 56 14.99 -10.61 -3.91
N ASN A 57 15.89 -9.84 -4.53
CA ASN A 57 15.52 -8.59 -5.21
C ASN A 57 14.51 -8.87 -6.34
N MET A 58 13.51 -8.00 -6.50
CA MET A 58 12.44 -8.17 -7.47
C MET A 58 12.00 -6.84 -8.05
N ASN A 59 11.69 -6.85 -9.35
CA ASN A 59 10.82 -5.86 -9.98
C ASN A 59 9.48 -6.54 -10.26
N ILE A 60 8.40 -6.01 -9.70
CA ILE A 60 7.05 -6.56 -9.79
C ILE A 60 6.19 -5.57 -10.57
N VAL A 61 5.69 -6.02 -11.73
CA VAL A 61 4.76 -5.26 -12.57
C VAL A 61 3.36 -5.81 -12.34
N LEU A 62 2.53 -5.07 -11.60
CA LEU A 62 1.17 -5.48 -11.30
C LEU A 62 0.25 -5.18 -12.49
N LYS A 63 -0.56 -6.16 -12.89
CA LYS A 63 -1.49 -6.03 -14.03
C LYS A 63 -2.75 -5.24 -13.67
N MET A 64 -3.16 -5.31 -12.42
CA MET A 64 -4.30 -4.60 -11.81
C MET A 64 -3.91 -4.18 -10.39
N PRO A 65 -4.60 -3.21 -9.75
CA PRO A 65 -4.31 -2.83 -8.38
C PRO A 65 -4.19 -4.04 -7.45
N LEU A 66 -3.15 -4.04 -6.61
CA LEU A 66 -2.93 -5.09 -5.62
C LEU A 66 -3.84 -4.81 -4.43
N VAL A 67 -5.01 -5.48 -4.38
CA VAL A 67 -5.96 -5.37 -3.28
C VAL A 67 -5.40 -6.10 -2.06
N ILE A 68 -5.04 -5.36 -1.02
CA ILE A 68 -4.39 -5.89 0.18
C ILE A 68 -5.45 -6.24 1.22
N GLY A 69 -5.46 -7.51 1.67
CA GLY A 69 -6.36 -7.95 2.73
C GLY A 69 -6.01 -7.38 4.12
N SER A 70 -6.94 -7.54 5.07
CA SER A 70 -6.66 -7.21 6.48
C SER A 70 -5.53 -8.06 7.06
N TYR A 71 -4.86 -7.53 8.09
CA TYR A 71 -3.80 -8.22 8.84
C TYR A 71 -2.62 -8.67 7.99
N LYS A 72 -2.12 -7.75 7.16
CA LYS A 72 -0.98 -7.98 6.28
C LYS A 72 0.18 -7.07 6.63
N THR A 73 1.37 -7.62 6.59
CA THR A 73 2.60 -6.83 6.52
C THR A 73 3.30 -7.17 5.21
N ILE A 74 3.60 -6.18 4.38
CA ILE A 74 4.53 -6.32 3.26
C ILE A 74 5.85 -5.72 3.72
N ASP A 75 6.88 -6.56 3.87
CA ASP A 75 8.17 -6.20 4.45
C ASP A 75 9.29 -6.44 3.43
N GLY A 76 9.76 -5.37 2.81
CA GLY A 76 10.82 -5.37 1.83
C GLY A 76 12.23 -5.51 2.40
N ARG A 77 12.41 -5.51 3.73
CA ARG A 77 13.76 -5.59 4.32
C ARG A 77 14.49 -6.87 3.89
N GLY A 78 15.77 -6.72 3.59
CA GLY A 78 16.63 -7.81 3.12
C GLY A 78 16.60 -8.03 1.60
N ALA A 79 15.76 -7.31 0.87
CA ALA A 79 15.72 -7.32 -0.59
C ALA A 79 15.45 -5.91 -1.14
N GLN A 80 15.90 -5.63 -2.36
CA GLN A 80 15.41 -4.48 -3.11
C GLN A 80 14.14 -4.90 -3.86
N VAL A 81 12.99 -4.30 -3.49
CA VAL A 81 11.68 -4.64 -4.05
C VAL A 81 11.09 -3.41 -4.71
N ASP A 82 11.03 -3.46 -6.04
CA ASP A 82 10.44 -2.42 -6.88
C ASP A 82 9.03 -2.87 -7.31
N ILE A 83 8.00 -2.10 -6.96
CA ILE A 83 6.65 -2.22 -7.53
C ILE A 83 6.49 -1.09 -8.52
N SER A 84 6.46 -1.41 -9.82
CA SER A 84 6.59 -0.37 -10.84
C SER A 84 6.01 -0.69 -12.21
N SER A 85 5.84 0.34 -13.03
CA SER A 85 5.50 0.27 -14.46
C SER A 85 4.14 -0.37 -14.79
N GLY A 86 3.29 -0.53 -13.78
CA GLY A 86 1.94 -1.08 -13.88
C GLY A 86 1.06 -0.50 -12.80
N ALA A 87 0.04 -1.24 -12.37
CA ALA A 87 -0.75 -0.85 -11.21
C ALA A 87 0.10 -0.88 -9.92
N CYS A 88 -0.45 -0.31 -8.84
CA CYS A 88 0.21 -0.31 -7.53
C CYS A 88 -0.77 -0.72 -6.41
N LEU A 89 -0.64 -0.15 -5.21
CA LEU A 89 -1.23 -0.73 -4.00
C LEU A 89 -2.61 -0.15 -3.69
N LEU A 90 -3.57 -1.04 -3.36
CA LEU A 90 -4.91 -0.64 -2.92
C LEU A 90 -5.24 -1.29 -1.56
N ILE A 91 -5.47 -0.45 -0.56
CA ILE A 91 -5.94 -0.82 0.78
C ILE A 91 -7.38 -0.32 0.90
N HIS A 92 -8.35 -1.21 0.72
CA HIS A 92 -9.77 -0.85 0.62
C HIS A 92 -10.63 -1.69 1.56
N GLU A 93 -11.41 -1.04 2.44
CA GLU A 93 -12.31 -1.68 3.41
C GLU A 93 -11.63 -2.71 4.33
N VAL A 94 -10.39 -2.43 4.73
CA VAL A 94 -9.58 -3.33 5.55
C VAL A 94 -8.97 -2.64 6.77
N GLN A 95 -8.36 -3.45 7.64
CA GLN A 95 -7.66 -2.95 8.81
C GLN A 95 -6.37 -3.71 9.09
N ASN A 96 -5.49 -3.08 9.88
CA ASN A 96 -4.21 -3.66 10.31
C ASN A 96 -3.32 -4.04 9.12
N VAL A 97 -2.85 -3.03 8.40
CA VAL A 97 -1.91 -3.21 7.29
C VAL A 97 -0.63 -2.42 7.55
N ILE A 98 0.52 -3.06 7.30
CA ILE A 98 1.83 -2.42 7.33
C ILE A 98 2.47 -2.57 5.94
N ILE A 99 2.92 -1.47 5.36
CA ILE A 99 3.69 -1.44 4.10
C ILE A 99 5.06 -0.86 4.43
N HIS A 100 6.10 -1.68 4.31
CA HIS A 100 7.42 -1.31 4.79
C HIS A 100 8.55 -1.68 3.84
N GLY A 101 9.45 -0.73 3.58
CA GLY A 101 10.72 -1.00 2.88
C GLY A 101 10.59 -1.26 1.38
N LEU A 102 9.60 -0.68 0.70
CA LEU A 102 9.38 -0.87 -0.75
C LEU A 102 9.85 0.35 -1.56
N ASN A 103 10.22 0.11 -2.82
CA ASN A 103 10.33 1.15 -3.84
C ASN A 103 9.08 1.09 -4.71
N ILE A 104 8.30 2.18 -4.75
CA ILE A 104 7.03 2.26 -5.49
C ILE A 104 7.13 3.43 -6.47
N HIS A 105 7.11 3.14 -7.77
CA HIS A 105 7.30 4.19 -8.77
C HIS A 105 6.75 3.82 -10.13
N LEU A 106 6.55 4.80 -11.01
CA LEU A 106 6.01 4.58 -12.36
C LEU A 106 4.65 3.84 -12.33
N CYS A 107 3.85 4.08 -11.29
CA CYS A 107 2.50 3.54 -11.17
C CYS A 107 1.63 4.14 -12.28
N LYS A 108 0.85 3.27 -12.93
CA LYS A 108 0.04 3.60 -14.10
C LYS A 108 -1.43 3.50 -13.82
N SER A 109 -2.20 4.42 -14.44
CA SER A 109 -3.66 4.29 -14.52
C SER A 109 -4.01 2.93 -15.14
N THR A 110 -5.03 2.27 -14.61
CA THR A 110 -5.56 1.01 -15.17
C THR A 110 -7.02 1.14 -15.51
N ASP A 111 -7.40 0.59 -16.66
CA ASP A 111 -8.80 0.43 -17.03
C ASP A 111 -9.54 -0.51 -16.05
N PRO A 112 -10.88 -0.42 -15.97
CA PRO A 112 -11.67 -1.34 -15.15
C PRO A 112 -11.41 -2.80 -15.51
N GLY A 113 -11.44 -3.68 -14.52
CA GLY A 113 -11.15 -5.10 -14.72
C GLY A 113 -11.38 -5.97 -13.49
N TYR A 114 -11.26 -7.28 -13.67
CA TYR A 114 -11.49 -8.24 -12.58
C TYR A 114 -10.24 -8.48 -11.75
N VAL A 115 -10.40 -8.50 -10.43
CA VAL A 115 -9.32 -8.71 -9.47
C VAL A 115 -9.78 -9.63 -8.34
N VAL A 116 -8.90 -10.50 -7.87
CA VAL A 116 -9.13 -11.33 -6.68
C VAL A 116 -8.98 -10.53 -5.39
N TRP A 117 -9.87 -10.76 -4.44
CA TRP A 117 -9.90 -10.15 -3.10
C TRP A 117 -9.46 -11.14 -2.02
N SER A 118 -9.22 -10.63 -0.81
CA SER A 118 -8.73 -11.43 0.32
C SER A 118 -9.73 -12.44 0.91
N ASP A 119 -10.99 -12.38 0.49
CA ASP A 119 -12.03 -13.37 0.77
C ASP A 119 -12.11 -14.45 -0.34
N SER A 120 -11.13 -14.48 -1.25
CA SER A 120 -11.08 -15.31 -2.45
C SER A 120 -12.17 -15.02 -3.50
N THR A 121 -12.92 -13.92 -3.37
CA THR A 121 -13.88 -13.50 -4.41
C THR A 121 -13.17 -12.79 -5.55
N ILE A 122 -13.74 -12.87 -6.76
CA ILE A 122 -13.31 -12.08 -7.91
C ILE A 122 -14.32 -10.96 -8.06
N GLN A 123 -13.85 -9.71 -8.00
CA GLN A 123 -14.71 -8.54 -8.11
C GLN A 123 -14.26 -7.66 -9.27
N HIS A 124 -15.21 -6.93 -9.85
CA HIS A 124 -14.93 -5.94 -10.87
C HIS A 124 -14.47 -4.64 -10.21
N LEU A 125 -13.20 -4.29 -10.40
CA LEU A 125 -12.62 -3.04 -9.94
C LEU A 125 -12.81 -1.96 -11.02
N GLY A 126 -13.23 -0.76 -10.59
CA GLY A 126 -13.30 0.40 -11.47
C GLY A 126 -11.92 0.87 -11.95
N LYS A 127 -11.91 1.95 -12.72
CA LYS A 127 -10.68 2.61 -13.15
C LYS A 127 -9.86 3.00 -11.91
N ALA A 128 -8.55 2.80 -11.97
CA ALA A 128 -7.61 3.32 -10.99
C ALA A 128 -6.74 4.40 -11.63
N ASP A 129 -6.49 5.49 -10.91
CA ASP A 129 -5.89 6.70 -11.46
C ASP A 129 -4.36 6.61 -11.60
N GLY A 130 -3.74 5.65 -10.91
CA GLY A 130 -2.31 5.38 -10.97
C GLY A 130 -1.55 5.85 -9.74
N ASP A 131 -2.19 5.90 -8.57
CA ASP A 131 -1.53 6.22 -7.31
C ASP A 131 -0.48 5.18 -6.91
N GLY A 132 0.51 5.58 -6.12
CA GLY A 132 1.43 4.67 -5.45
C GLY A 132 0.73 3.76 -4.44
N ILE A 133 0.05 4.37 -3.47
CA ILE A 133 -0.71 3.67 -2.42
C ILE A 133 -2.03 4.40 -2.19
N SER A 134 -3.15 3.78 -2.56
CA SER A 134 -4.49 4.28 -2.23
C SER A 134 -5.04 3.58 -0.98
N ILE A 135 -5.50 4.35 0.01
CA ILE A 135 -6.09 3.91 1.27
C ILE A 135 -7.53 4.45 1.34
N LYS A 136 -8.50 3.54 1.25
CA LYS A 136 -9.93 3.83 1.13
C LYS A 136 -10.71 3.08 2.22
N SER A 137 -11.59 3.77 2.95
CA SER A 137 -12.46 3.16 3.99
C SER A 137 -11.73 2.23 4.98
N SER A 138 -10.48 2.56 5.35
CA SER A 138 -9.58 1.64 6.07
C SER A 138 -9.02 2.23 7.36
N ARG A 139 -8.56 1.37 8.28
CA ARG A 139 -8.03 1.82 9.58
C ARG A 139 -6.86 1.02 10.13
N HIS A 140 -6.08 1.63 11.02
CA HIS A 140 -4.86 1.04 11.61
C HIS A 140 -3.87 0.64 10.51
N ILE A 141 -3.39 1.66 9.80
CA ILE A 141 -2.49 1.51 8.66
C ILE A 141 -1.16 2.19 8.99
N TRP A 142 -0.05 1.54 8.62
CA TRP A 142 1.28 2.10 8.77
C TRP A 142 2.08 1.95 7.48
N ILE A 143 2.43 3.10 6.88
CA ILE A 143 3.24 3.19 5.68
C ILE A 143 4.61 3.72 6.09
N ASP A 144 5.63 2.87 6.07
CA ASP A 144 6.91 3.15 6.71
C ASP A 144 8.14 2.82 5.86
N HIS A 145 9.15 3.70 5.80
CA HIS A 145 10.42 3.41 5.10
C HIS A 145 10.27 3.02 3.62
N ASN A 146 9.26 3.53 2.92
CA ASN A 146 9.11 3.32 1.49
C ASN A 146 9.74 4.48 0.71
N THR A 147 10.23 4.21 -0.49
CA THR A 147 10.59 5.25 -1.46
C THR A 147 9.49 5.34 -2.50
N LEU A 148 8.90 6.53 -2.69
CA LEU A 148 7.80 6.75 -3.63
C LEU A 148 8.14 7.87 -4.62
N SER A 149 7.89 7.64 -5.91
CA SER A 149 8.17 8.65 -6.96
C SER A 149 7.45 8.41 -8.29
N THR A 150 7.19 9.48 -9.04
CA THR A 150 6.86 9.39 -10.48
C THR A 150 5.69 8.45 -10.82
N CYS A 151 4.62 8.51 -10.03
CA CYS A 151 3.34 7.88 -10.37
C CYS A 151 2.54 8.74 -11.38
N ASP A 152 1.50 8.18 -12.00
CA ASP A 152 0.65 8.91 -12.95
C ASP A 152 -0.27 9.93 -12.24
N ASP A 153 -0.76 9.62 -11.03
CA ASP A 153 -1.59 10.54 -10.22
C ASP A 153 -0.93 10.90 -8.87
N GLY A 154 -1.34 10.34 -7.72
CA GLY A 154 -0.73 10.63 -6.42
C GLY A 154 0.35 9.64 -5.95
N LEU A 155 1.15 9.96 -4.93
CA LEU A 155 1.98 8.94 -4.26
C LEU A 155 1.22 8.21 -3.16
N ILE A 156 0.54 8.94 -2.27
CA ILE A 156 -0.31 8.34 -1.23
C ILE A 156 -1.63 9.09 -1.11
N ASP A 157 -2.72 8.35 -1.25
CA ASP A 157 -4.08 8.87 -1.09
C ASP A 157 -4.77 8.22 0.11
N VAL A 158 -5.27 9.03 1.04
CA VAL A 158 -6.04 8.60 2.21
C VAL A 158 -7.42 9.24 2.15
N THR A 159 -8.45 8.43 1.87
CA THR A 159 -9.77 8.95 1.55
C THR A 159 -10.89 8.05 2.11
N LEU A 160 -12.13 8.49 1.92
CA LEU A 160 -13.34 7.71 2.20
C LEU A 160 -13.46 7.23 3.65
N GLY A 161 -13.23 8.14 4.60
CA GLY A 161 -13.38 7.85 6.04
C GLY A 161 -12.23 7.04 6.63
N SER A 162 -11.11 6.92 5.91
CA SER A 162 -9.91 6.26 6.43
C SER A 162 -9.36 7.02 7.64
N THR A 163 -8.92 6.29 8.66
CA THR A 163 -8.46 6.88 9.93
C THR A 163 -7.46 5.99 10.65
N TYR A 164 -6.77 6.50 11.67
CA TYR A 164 -5.70 5.78 12.37
C TYR A 164 -4.58 5.33 11.41
N VAL A 165 -4.07 6.30 10.65
CA VAL A 165 -2.99 6.08 9.68
C VAL A 165 -1.71 6.76 10.18
N THR A 166 -0.56 6.13 9.95
CA THR A 166 0.75 6.78 10.09
C THR A 166 1.56 6.58 8.84
N ILE A 167 2.12 7.66 8.33
CA ILE A 167 3.00 7.72 7.17
C ILE A 167 4.34 8.24 7.69
N SER A 168 5.32 7.37 7.85
CA SER A 168 6.59 7.72 8.48
C SER A 168 7.84 7.23 7.77
N ASN A 169 8.94 7.97 7.92
CA ASN A 169 10.26 7.59 7.38
C ASN A 169 10.28 7.28 5.88
N ASN A 170 9.28 7.72 5.11
CA ASN A 170 9.25 7.50 3.67
C ASN A 170 10.08 8.57 2.97
N TRP A 171 10.58 8.25 1.79
CA TRP A 171 11.22 9.20 0.90
C TRP A 171 10.34 9.44 -0.33
N PHE A 172 9.73 10.61 -0.39
CA PHE A 172 8.96 11.09 -1.55
C PHE A 172 9.87 11.93 -2.44
N LYS A 173 9.88 11.67 -3.75
CA LYS A 173 10.71 12.43 -4.71
C LYS A 173 10.11 12.44 -6.11
N HIS A 174 10.51 13.42 -6.92
CA HIS A 174 10.22 13.51 -8.36
C HIS A 174 8.74 13.30 -8.70
N HIS A 175 7.86 14.06 -8.07
CA HIS A 175 6.43 13.92 -8.21
C HIS A 175 5.66 15.15 -7.75
N ASN A 176 4.62 15.53 -8.50
CA ASN A 176 3.93 16.80 -8.28
C ASN A 176 2.89 16.69 -7.16
N LEU A 177 1.99 15.69 -7.23
CA LEU A 177 0.87 15.50 -6.32
C LEU A 177 1.23 14.48 -5.23
N VAL A 178 1.95 14.90 -4.19
CA VAL A 178 2.58 13.94 -3.27
C VAL A 178 1.55 13.15 -2.43
N MET A 179 0.66 13.80 -1.70
CA MET A 179 -0.23 13.12 -0.76
C MET A 179 -1.59 13.78 -0.63
N LEU A 180 -2.68 13.06 -0.91
CA LEU A 180 -4.03 13.57 -0.68
C LEU A 180 -4.65 13.01 0.60
N LEU A 181 -5.05 13.88 1.53
CA LEU A 181 -5.78 13.50 2.75
C LEU A 181 -7.21 14.05 2.72
N GLY A 182 -8.15 13.23 2.24
CA GLY A 182 -9.54 13.60 1.99
C GLY A 182 -9.76 14.08 0.56
N HIS A 183 -10.84 13.62 -0.07
CA HIS A 183 -11.04 13.74 -1.54
C HIS A 183 -12.17 14.71 -1.96
N SER A 184 -12.97 15.21 -1.02
CA SER A 184 -14.14 16.02 -1.36
C SER A 184 -14.55 16.93 -0.20
N ASP A 185 -14.83 18.19 -0.52
CA ASP A 185 -15.34 19.21 0.41
C ASP A 185 -16.68 18.85 1.06
N HIS A 186 -17.37 17.83 0.54
CA HIS A 186 -18.68 17.40 0.99
C HIS A 186 -18.67 16.02 1.67
N PHE A 187 -17.52 15.35 1.74
CA PHE A 187 -17.46 14.01 2.32
C PHE A 187 -17.30 14.06 3.85
N SER A 188 -18.43 14.06 4.54
CA SER A 188 -18.50 14.30 5.99
C SER A 188 -17.78 13.25 6.85
N GLN A 189 -17.60 12.02 6.38
CA GLN A 189 -16.91 10.98 7.14
C GLN A 189 -15.41 11.26 7.31
N ASP A 190 -14.79 12.02 6.40
CA ASP A 190 -13.37 12.42 6.50
C ASP A 190 -13.12 13.37 7.70
N LYS A 191 -14.16 13.93 8.34
CA LYS A 191 -14.01 14.69 9.60
C LYS A 191 -13.45 13.86 10.76
N LEU A 192 -13.55 12.54 10.68
CA LEU A 192 -13.01 11.60 11.66
C LEU A 192 -11.60 11.10 11.30
N MET A 193 -11.05 11.56 10.18
CA MET A 193 -9.72 11.20 9.72
C MET A 193 -8.66 11.62 10.75
N ARG A 194 -7.75 10.69 11.05
CA ARG A 194 -6.60 10.90 11.91
C ARG A 194 -5.38 10.29 11.25
N VAL A 195 -4.51 11.15 10.74
CA VAL A 195 -3.27 10.78 10.05
C VAL A 195 -2.09 11.42 10.74
N THR A 196 -1.04 10.66 10.98
CA THR A 196 0.26 11.18 11.43
C THR A 196 1.24 11.12 10.26
N ILE A 197 1.85 12.26 9.95
CA ILE A 197 2.96 12.37 9.00
C ILE A 197 4.19 12.74 9.81
N ALA A 198 5.20 11.87 9.84
CA ALA A 198 6.38 12.09 10.68
C ALA A 198 7.66 11.54 10.04
N TYR A 199 8.77 12.27 10.14
CA TYR A 199 10.10 11.80 9.72
C TYR A 199 10.24 11.46 8.22
N ASN A 200 9.30 11.87 7.38
CA ASN A 200 9.41 11.66 5.93
C ASN A 200 10.39 12.67 5.32
N GLN A 201 11.13 12.23 4.32
CA GLN A 201 11.88 13.10 3.43
C GLN A 201 11.00 13.47 2.25
N PHE A 202 10.75 14.76 2.08
CA PHE A 202 10.04 15.31 0.92
C PHE A 202 11.06 15.98 -0.02
N GLY A 203 11.14 15.46 -1.24
CA GLY A 203 12.07 15.91 -2.27
C GLY A 203 13.36 15.09 -2.36
N PRO A 204 14.16 15.30 -3.43
CA PRO A 204 14.05 16.41 -4.38
C PRO A 204 12.89 16.25 -5.38
N GLY A 205 12.46 17.38 -5.97
CA GLY A 205 11.46 17.41 -7.04
C GLY A 205 10.06 17.02 -6.60
N CYS A 206 9.64 17.44 -5.41
CA CYS A 206 8.24 17.41 -5.00
C CYS A 206 7.65 18.82 -5.07
N ASP A 207 6.49 18.97 -5.68
CA ASP A 207 5.91 20.29 -5.94
C ASP A 207 4.89 20.69 -4.87
N GLU A 208 3.88 19.86 -4.61
CA GLU A 208 2.77 20.18 -3.71
C GLU A 208 2.19 18.95 -2.96
N ARG A 209 1.16 19.19 -2.14
CA ARG A 209 0.42 18.18 -1.34
C ARG A 209 1.28 17.43 -0.32
N MET A 210 1.89 18.16 0.62
CA MET A 210 2.76 17.63 1.69
C MET A 210 2.36 18.13 3.10
N PRO A 211 1.11 17.91 3.57
CA PRO A 211 0.01 17.19 2.92
C PRO A 211 -0.97 18.10 2.17
#